data_AF-A0A0J5QB00-F1
#
_entry.id   AF-A0A0J5QB00-F1
#
_cell.length_a   1.000
_cell.length_b   1.000
_cell.length_c   1.000
_cell.angle_alpha   90.00
_cell.angle_beta   90.00
_cell.angle_gamma   90.00
#
_symmetry.space_group_name_H-M   'P 1'
#
loop_
_entity.id
_entity.type
_entity.pdbx_description
1 polymer ?
#
loop_
_entity_poly.entity_id
_entity_poly.type
_entity_poly.pdbx_seq_one_letter_code
_entity_poly.pdbx_strand_id
1 'polypeptide(L)'
;MQTGVLRVLRATAASWWRHKELRRTGQTGRAQQLERETVLRDLGYLKQAALLPNVHVICGEGGAFIHLGWTTVSTLAPIERFPLATLAVARGTPFIDLRSVADVIAFANLPRVARDGSLDPDHSDAGRSVSLIGYIDMVEGLGARILNDPRPRQST
;
A
#
# COMPACT_ATOMS: atom_id res chain seq x y z
N MET A 1 5.92 -8.74 -19.74
CA MET A 1 6.05 -8.27 -18.34
C MET A 1 4.74 -8.49 -17.60
N GLN A 2 4.49 -9.66 -16.98
CA GLN A 2 3.28 -9.94 -16.12
C GLN A 2 3.24 -11.34 -15.47
N THR A 3 4.05 -12.31 -15.92
CA THR A 3 4.04 -13.69 -15.38
C THR A 3 4.48 -13.78 -13.92
N GLY A 4 5.48 -12.99 -13.50
CA GLY A 4 5.95 -12.95 -12.11
C GLY A 4 4.88 -12.46 -11.13
N VAL A 5 4.19 -11.35 -11.48
CA VAL A 5 3.09 -10.79 -10.68
C VAL A 5 1.97 -11.81 -10.50
N LEU A 6 1.50 -12.41 -11.60
CA LEU A 6 0.43 -13.40 -11.55
C LEU A 6 0.82 -14.65 -10.75
N ARG A 7 2.09 -15.07 -10.82
CA ARG A 7 2.59 -16.21 -10.02
C ARG A 7 2.47 -15.91 -8.53
N VAL A 8 2.93 -14.74 -8.10
CA VAL A 8 2.84 -14.31 -6.70
C VAL A 8 1.40 -14.23 -6.24
N LEU A 9 0.52 -13.52 -6.98
CA LEU A 9 -0.88 -13.35 -6.60
C LEU A 9 -1.63 -14.69 -6.51
N ARG A 10 -1.40 -15.61 -7.46
CA ARG A 10 -2.00 -16.95 -7.43
C ARG A 10 -1.52 -17.76 -6.22
N ALA A 11 -0.22 -17.73 -5.93
CA ALA A 11 0.34 -18.42 -4.77
C ALA A 11 -0.23 -17.85 -3.46
N THR A 12 -0.33 -16.53 -3.34
CA THR A 12 -0.93 -15.86 -2.17
C THR A 12 -2.40 -16.23 -2.02
N ALA A 13 -3.20 -16.14 -3.10
CA ALA A 13 -4.60 -16.52 -3.07
C ALA A 13 -4.79 -17.98 -2.64
N ALA A 14 -4.02 -18.91 -3.23
CA ALA A 14 -4.08 -20.32 -2.87
C ALA A 14 -3.60 -20.59 -1.43
N SER A 15 -2.75 -19.74 -0.87
CA SER A 15 -2.24 -19.93 0.49
C SER A 15 -3.28 -19.63 1.59
N TRP A 16 -4.36 -18.91 1.25
CA TRP A 16 -5.36 -18.48 2.21
C TRP A 16 -6.10 -19.67 2.83
N TRP A 17 -6.22 -19.67 4.16
CA TRP A 17 -6.71 -20.82 4.93
C TRP A 17 -8.09 -21.29 4.45
N ARG A 18 -8.98 -20.36 4.10
CA ARG A 18 -10.32 -20.67 3.61
C ARG A 18 -10.29 -21.41 2.27
N HIS A 19 -9.39 -21.04 1.35
CA HIS A 19 -9.25 -21.73 0.08
C HIS A 19 -8.60 -23.11 0.24
N LYS A 20 -7.63 -23.24 1.16
CA LYS A 20 -7.07 -24.55 1.54
C LYS A 20 -8.14 -25.48 2.10
N GLU A 21 -8.99 -24.97 2.97
CA GLU A 21 -10.07 -25.75 3.58
C GLU A 21 -11.12 -26.20 2.56
N LEU A 22 -11.47 -25.32 1.60
CA LEU A 22 -12.34 -25.69 0.49
C LEU A 22 -11.75 -26.79 -0.38
N ARG A 23 -10.43 -26.77 -0.66
CA ARG A 23 -9.77 -27.87 -1.36
C ARG A 23 -9.77 -29.17 -0.55
N ARG A 24 -9.49 -29.07 0.76
CA ARG A 24 -9.46 -30.22 1.68
C ARG A 24 -10.82 -30.93 1.75
N THR A 25 -11.91 -30.17 1.67
CA THR A 25 -13.29 -30.67 1.70
C THR A 25 -13.84 -31.05 0.31
N GLY A 26 -12.99 -31.07 -0.72
CA GLY A 26 -13.37 -31.45 -2.08
C GLY A 26 -14.08 -30.36 -2.89
N GLN A 27 -14.29 -29.17 -2.34
CA GLN A 27 -14.92 -28.01 -3.00
C GLN A 27 -13.92 -27.24 -3.88
N THR A 28 -13.20 -27.95 -4.75
CA THR A 28 -12.12 -27.40 -5.57
C THR A 28 -12.58 -26.32 -6.54
N GLY A 29 -13.76 -26.47 -7.15
CA GLY A 29 -14.34 -25.45 -8.04
C GLY A 29 -14.62 -24.13 -7.32
N ARG A 30 -15.14 -24.19 -6.08
CA ARG A 30 -15.39 -23.00 -5.26
C ARG A 30 -14.07 -22.34 -4.82
N ALA A 31 -13.07 -23.15 -4.45
CA ALA A 31 -11.74 -22.64 -4.13
C ALA A 31 -11.13 -21.88 -5.32
N GLN A 32 -11.16 -22.48 -6.52
CA GLN A 32 -10.63 -21.86 -7.74
C GLN A 32 -11.34 -20.55 -8.09
N GLN A 33 -12.66 -20.49 -7.94
CA GLN A 33 -13.43 -19.27 -8.17
C GLN A 33 -12.97 -18.15 -7.23
N LEU A 34 -12.92 -18.40 -5.93
CA LEU A 34 -12.53 -17.39 -4.94
C LEU A 34 -11.06 -16.96 -5.07
N GLU A 35 -10.17 -17.89 -5.45
CA GLU A 35 -8.79 -17.58 -5.79
C GLU A 35 -8.71 -16.64 -6.99
N ARG A 36 -9.49 -16.91 -8.06
CA ARG A 36 -9.56 -16.05 -9.23
C ARG A 36 -10.10 -14.66 -8.88
N GLU A 37 -11.17 -14.59 -8.09
CA GLU A 37 -11.74 -13.32 -7.61
C GLU A 37 -10.71 -12.50 -6.82
N THR A 38 -9.97 -13.15 -5.92
CA THR A 38 -8.86 -12.53 -5.15
C THR A 38 -7.78 -12.00 -6.08
N VAL A 39 -7.32 -12.80 -7.04
CA VAL A 39 -6.29 -12.37 -8.01
C VAL A 39 -6.76 -11.20 -8.85
N LEU A 40 -8.02 -11.21 -9.33
CA LEU A 40 -8.57 -10.12 -10.14
C LEU A 40 -8.69 -8.82 -9.35
N ARG A 41 -9.15 -8.90 -8.10
CA ARG A 41 -9.21 -7.75 -7.19
C ARG A 41 -7.81 -7.16 -6.96
N ASP A 42 -6.84 -8.00 -6.62
CA ASP A 42 -5.48 -7.57 -6.32
C ASP A 42 -4.76 -6.99 -7.56
N LEU A 43 -5.03 -7.54 -8.75
CA LEU A 43 -4.62 -6.92 -10.02
C LEU A 43 -5.26 -5.54 -10.23
N GLY A 44 -6.52 -5.35 -9.82
CA GLY A 44 -7.20 -4.06 -9.84
C GLY A 44 -6.47 -3.04 -8.96
N TYR A 45 -6.09 -3.42 -7.75
CA TYR A 45 -5.30 -2.57 -6.85
C TYR A 45 -3.92 -2.24 -7.43
N LEU A 46 -3.22 -3.20 -8.04
CA LEU A 46 -1.93 -2.93 -8.71
C LEU A 46 -2.05 -2.04 -9.95
N LYS A 47 -3.22 -2.01 -10.60
CA LYS A 47 -3.49 -1.05 -11.69
C LYS A 47 -3.72 0.34 -11.12
N GLN A 48 -4.56 0.47 -10.09
CA GLN A 48 -4.77 1.76 -9.39
C GLN A 48 -3.45 2.33 -8.89
N ALA A 49 -2.61 1.48 -8.27
CA ALA A 49 -1.31 1.88 -7.75
C ALA A 49 -0.33 2.44 -8.80
N ALA A 50 -0.52 2.06 -10.06
CA ALA A 50 0.30 2.52 -11.17
C ALA A 50 -0.27 3.76 -11.88
N LEU A 51 -1.53 4.13 -11.62
CA LEU A 51 -2.24 5.19 -12.35
C LEU A 51 -2.47 6.43 -11.50
N LEU A 52 -2.65 6.26 -10.18
CA LEU A 52 -3.03 7.35 -9.29
C LEU A 52 -1.79 8.03 -8.68
N PRO A 53 -1.71 9.37 -8.70
CA PRO A 53 -0.48 10.12 -8.35
C PRO A 53 -0.19 10.18 -6.85
N ASN A 54 -1.19 9.94 -6.01
CA ASN A 54 -1.12 10.04 -4.55
C ASN A 54 -1.03 8.66 -3.86
N VAL A 55 -0.83 7.59 -4.63
CA VAL A 55 -0.68 6.25 -4.09
C VAL A 55 0.66 6.12 -3.40
N HIS A 56 0.63 5.54 -2.21
CA HIS A 56 1.82 5.24 -1.47
C HIS A 56 1.59 4.03 -0.56
N VAL A 57 2.69 3.41 -0.16
CA VAL A 57 2.73 2.31 0.80
C VAL A 57 3.39 2.83 2.06
N ILE A 58 2.80 2.54 3.22
CA ILE A 58 3.36 2.84 4.53
C ILE A 58 3.61 1.53 5.26
N CYS A 59 4.77 1.38 5.91
CA CYS A 59 5.03 0.28 6.83
C CYS A 59 5.62 0.81 8.13
N GLY A 60 5.11 0.33 9.25
CA GLY A 60 5.66 0.60 10.59
C GLY A 60 5.32 -0.54 11.54
N GLU A 61 5.44 -0.30 12.84
CA GLU A 61 5.12 -1.31 13.87
C GLU A 61 3.65 -1.79 13.81
N GLY A 62 2.74 -0.92 13.36
CA GLY A 62 1.32 -1.26 13.20
C GLY A 62 0.99 -2.13 11.97
N GLY A 63 1.99 -2.48 11.15
CA GLY A 63 1.82 -3.25 9.93
C GLY A 63 2.04 -2.42 8.65
N ALA A 64 1.51 -2.93 7.55
CA ALA A 64 1.71 -2.36 6.21
C ALA A 64 0.38 -1.97 5.54
N PHE A 65 0.36 -0.80 4.91
CA PHE A 65 -0.81 -0.15 4.37
C PHE A 65 -0.52 0.32 2.94
N ILE A 66 -1.46 0.08 2.02
CA ILE A 66 -1.46 0.61 0.66
C ILE A 66 -2.59 1.63 0.57
N HIS A 67 -2.26 2.89 0.36
CA HIS A 67 -3.23 3.96 0.20
C HIS A 67 -3.51 4.17 -1.29
N LEU A 68 -4.70 3.76 -1.74
CA LEU A 68 -5.18 3.78 -3.13
C LEU A 68 -6.25 4.87 -3.31
N GLY A 69 -5.95 6.10 -2.90
CA GLY A 69 -6.91 7.21 -2.87
C GLY A 69 -8.04 6.97 -1.86
N TRP A 70 -9.23 6.59 -2.34
CA TRP A 70 -10.39 6.30 -1.49
C TRP A 70 -10.36 4.93 -0.82
N THR A 71 -9.50 4.04 -1.28
CA THR A 71 -9.35 2.68 -0.71
C THR A 71 -8.05 2.58 0.05
N THR A 72 -8.06 1.94 1.22
CA THR A 72 -6.83 1.51 1.91
C THR A 72 -6.87 -0.01 2.05
N VAL A 73 -5.81 -0.69 1.64
CA VAL A 73 -5.64 -2.14 1.83
C VAL A 73 -4.51 -2.33 2.81
N SER A 74 -4.75 -3.05 3.90
CA SER A 74 -3.78 -3.19 4.97
C SER A 74 -3.68 -4.60 5.52
N THR A 75 -2.58 -4.84 6.22
CA THR A 75 -2.35 -6.01 7.05
C THR A 75 -1.59 -5.59 8.30
N LEU A 76 -1.81 -6.30 9.41
CA LEU A 76 -1.08 -6.11 10.66
C LEU A 76 0.33 -6.72 10.60
N ALA A 77 0.70 -7.35 9.48
CA ALA A 77 2.03 -7.89 9.26
C ALA A 77 2.96 -6.84 8.59
N PRO A 78 4.29 -7.00 8.73
CA PRO A 78 5.25 -6.23 7.96
C PRO A 78 5.08 -6.40 6.44
N ILE A 79 5.64 -5.47 5.66
CA ILE A 79 5.51 -5.46 4.20
C ILE A 79 6.03 -6.75 3.54
N GLU A 80 7.04 -7.40 4.12
CA GLU A 80 7.64 -8.65 3.65
C GLU A 80 6.62 -9.81 3.66
N ARG A 81 5.55 -9.69 4.46
CA ARG A 81 4.42 -10.63 4.52
C ARG A 81 3.17 -10.09 3.81
N PHE A 82 3.31 -9.00 3.06
CA PHE A 82 2.23 -8.39 2.28
C PHE A 82 2.58 -8.38 0.79
N PRO A 83 2.33 -9.50 0.07
CA PRO A 83 2.73 -9.64 -1.33
C PRO A 83 2.18 -8.55 -2.25
N LEU A 84 0.96 -8.08 -2.02
CA LEU A 84 0.35 -7.00 -2.80
C LEU A 84 1.15 -5.68 -2.67
N ALA A 85 1.49 -5.29 -1.43
CA ALA A 85 2.28 -4.07 -1.18
C ALA A 85 3.69 -4.22 -1.75
N THR A 86 4.33 -5.36 -1.52
CA THR A 86 5.66 -5.65 -2.09
C THR A 86 5.66 -5.52 -3.61
N LEU A 87 4.63 -6.03 -4.29
CA LEU A 87 4.48 -5.91 -5.74
C LEU A 87 4.21 -4.47 -6.21
N ALA A 88 3.47 -3.67 -5.43
CA ALA A 88 3.25 -2.25 -5.73
C ALA A 88 4.58 -1.47 -5.64
N VAL A 89 5.32 -1.64 -4.55
CA VAL A 89 6.63 -1.01 -4.34
C VAL A 89 7.63 -1.45 -5.41
N ALA A 90 7.71 -2.74 -5.74
CA ALA A 90 8.58 -3.24 -6.81
C ALA A 90 8.24 -2.65 -8.20
N ARG A 91 7.05 -2.06 -8.36
CA ARG A 91 6.61 -1.39 -9.59
C ARG A 91 6.69 0.13 -9.53
N GLY A 92 7.34 0.68 -8.51
CA GLY A 92 7.62 2.11 -8.40
C GLY A 92 6.64 2.88 -7.53
N THR A 93 5.69 2.23 -6.85
CA THR A 93 4.86 2.93 -5.86
C THR A 93 5.75 3.45 -4.72
N PRO A 94 5.63 4.73 -4.33
CA PRO A 94 6.34 5.29 -3.19
C PRO A 94 6.13 4.47 -1.93
N PHE A 95 7.22 4.18 -1.23
CA PHE A 95 7.22 3.42 0.02
C PHE A 95 7.83 4.27 1.14
N ILE A 96 7.06 4.43 2.22
CA ILE A 96 7.40 5.18 3.41
C ILE A 96 7.59 4.18 4.55
N ASP A 97 8.84 3.96 4.95
CA ASP A 97 9.20 3.10 6.07
C ASP A 97 9.32 3.93 7.35
N LEU A 98 8.37 3.71 8.26
CA LEU A 98 8.24 4.40 9.53
C LEU A 98 8.90 3.64 10.69
N ARG A 99 9.52 2.47 10.46
CA ARG A 99 10.12 1.67 11.54
C ARG A 99 11.20 2.40 12.34
N SER A 100 11.83 3.42 11.76
CA SER A 100 12.83 4.27 12.42
C SER A 100 12.26 5.53 13.09
N VAL A 101 10.96 5.81 12.94
CA VAL A 101 10.33 7.01 13.51
C VAL A 101 10.10 6.81 15.00
N ALA A 102 10.81 7.58 15.83
CA ALA A 102 10.69 7.51 17.28
C ALA A 102 9.50 8.31 17.84
N ASP A 103 9.22 9.48 17.25
CA ASP A 103 8.13 10.35 17.69
C ASP A 103 6.79 9.96 17.03
N VAL A 104 6.18 8.90 17.57
CA VAL A 104 4.91 8.37 17.08
C VAL A 104 3.76 9.36 17.28
N ILE A 105 3.84 10.24 18.28
CA ILE A 105 2.82 11.26 18.55
C ILE A 105 2.89 12.36 17.49
N ALA A 106 4.08 12.86 17.17
CA ALA A 106 4.25 13.80 16.07
C ALA A 106 3.76 13.20 14.75
N PHE A 107 4.09 11.93 14.47
CA PHE A 107 3.58 11.22 13.30
C PHE A 107 2.05 11.14 13.27
N ALA A 108 1.41 10.77 14.39
CA ALA A 108 -0.04 10.64 14.48
C ALA A 108 -0.77 11.97 14.28
N ASN A 109 -0.10 13.10 14.55
CA ASN A 109 -0.63 14.45 14.34
C ASN A 109 -0.36 15.02 12.94
N LEU A 110 0.32 14.28 12.06
CA LEU A 110 0.54 14.73 10.69
C LEU A 110 -0.78 14.79 9.89
N PRO A 111 -0.90 15.75 8.95
CA PRO A 111 -2.02 15.80 8.03
C PRO A 111 -2.07 14.55 7.14
N ARG A 112 -3.25 14.25 6.58
CA ARG A 112 -3.41 13.12 5.66
C ARG A 112 -3.00 13.50 4.24
N VAL A 113 -2.59 12.52 3.45
CA VAL A 113 -2.42 12.73 2.00
C VAL A 113 -3.79 12.92 1.35
N ALA A 114 -3.91 13.94 0.50
CA ALA A 114 -5.10 14.20 -0.32
C ALA A 114 -5.48 12.97 -1.15
N ARG A 115 -6.76 12.59 -1.16
CA ARG A 115 -7.25 11.33 -1.77
C ARG A 115 -7.35 11.34 -3.30
N ASP A 116 -7.49 12.50 -3.91
CA ASP A 116 -7.56 12.72 -5.35
C ASP A 116 -6.38 13.55 -5.89
N GLY A 117 -5.44 13.93 -5.01
CA GLY A 117 -4.35 14.84 -5.33
C GLY A 117 -4.73 16.32 -5.29
N SER A 118 -5.99 16.66 -5.02
CA SER A 118 -6.42 18.03 -4.76
C SER A 118 -6.14 18.41 -3.31
N LEU A 119 -5.59 19.61 -3.09
CA LEU A 119 -5.52 20.15 -1.74
C LEU A 119 -6.94 20.58 -1.34
N ASP A 120 -7.39 20.13 -0.17
CA ASP A 120 -8.62 20.61 0.44
C ASP A 120 -8.32 21.94 1.15
N PRO A 121 -8.86 23.08 0.70
CA PRO A 121 -8.52 24.39 1.26
C PRO A 121 -9.21 24.68 2.61
N ASP A 122 -10.22 23.91 3.04
CA ASP A 122 -11.24 24.48 3.93
C ASP A 122 -11.30 23.99 5.38
N HIS A 123 -10.38 23.17 5.88
CA HIS A 123 -10.53 22.61 7.23
C HIS A 123 -9.32 22.84 8.15
N SER A 124 -9.45 23.87 8.99
CA SER A 124 -8.61 24.13 10.17
C SER A 124 -8.91 23.10 11.28
N ASP A 125 -7.83 22.49 11.77
CA ASP A 125 -7.73 21.43 12.79
C ASP A 125 -8.20 20.01 12.39
N ALA A 126 -7.27 19.05 12.52
CA ALA A 126 -7.37 17.60 12.28
C ALA A 126 -7.76 17.10 10.86
N GLY A 127 -8.26 17.98 9.97
CA GLY A 127 -8.76 17.63 8.64
C GLY A 127 -7.89 18.02 7.44
N ARG A 128 -6.75 18.69 7.66
CA ARG A 128 -5.93 19.23 6.56
C ARG A 128 -5.36 18.09 5.71
N SER A 129 -5.62 18.16 4.40
CA SER A 129 -4.99 17.27 3.42
C SER A 129 -3.77 17.94 2.81
N VAL A 130 -2.70 17.19 2.61
CA VAL A 130 -1.46 17.65 1.95
C VAL A 130 -1.18 16.83 0.70
N SER A 131 -0.34 17.35 -0.19
CA SER A 131 0.17 16.57 -1.32
C SER A 131 1.03 15.41 -0.82
N LEU A 132 1.17 14.35 -1.62
CA LEU A 132 2.03 13.22 -1.27
C LEU A 132 3.49 13.67 -1.06
N ILE A 133 3.98 14.61 -1.88
CA ILE A 133 5.33 15.17 -1.74
C ILE A 133 5.47 15.89 -0.39
N GLY A 134 4.53 16.77 -0.05
CA GLY A 134 4.58 17.49 1.23
C GLY A 134 4.46 16.56 2.43
N TYR A 135 3.67 15.48 2.32
CA TYR A 135 3.62 14.45 3.35
C TYR A 135 4.95 13.70 3.49
N ILE A 136 5.60 13.36 2.38
CA ILE A 136 6.92 12.72 2.35
C ILE A 136 7.95 13.59 3.05
N ASP A 137 7.98 14.91 2.79
CA ASP A 137 8.90 15.83 3.46
C ASP A 137 8.68 15.84 4.98
N MET A 138 7.42 15.80 5.44
CA MET A 138 7.08 15.78 6.87
C MET A 138 7.52 14.48 7.55
N VAL A 139 7.20 13.32 6.97
CA VAL A 139 7.57 12.03 7.58
C VAL A 139 9.08 11.77 7.52
N GLU A 140 9.76 12.23 6.46
CA GLU A 140 11.23 12.17 6.37
C GLU A 140 11.88 13.04 7.46
N GLY A 141 11.32 14.21 7.75
CA GLY A 141 11.74 15.05 8.88
C GLY A 141 11.59 14.38 10.25
N LEU A 142 10.68 13.39 10.37
CA LEU A 142 10.53 12.54 11.56
C LEU A 142 11.44 11.30 11.54
N GLY A 143 12.28 11.13 10.52
CA GLY A 143 13.20 10.01 10.37
C GLY A 143 12.66 8.81 9.59
N ALA A 144 11.57 8.97 8.83
CA ALA A 144 11.11 7.94 7.91
C ALA A 144 12.10 7.74 6.75
N ARG A 145 12.15 6.52 6.22
CA ARG A 145 12.95 6.20 5.02
C ARG A 145 12.05 6.09 3.81
N ILE A 146 12.46 6.70 2.70
CA ILE A 146 11.68 6.76 1.48
C ILE A 146 12.33 5.90 0.40
N LEU A 147 11.54 5.01 -0.21
CA LEU A 147 11.91 4.25 -1.41
C LEU A 147 10.95 4.61 -2.54
N ASN A 148 11.45 4.62 -3.78
CA ASN A 148 10.73 5.14 -4.95
C ASN A 148 10.24 6.57 -4.72
N ASP A 149 11.14 7.42 -4.22
CA ASP A 149 10.85 8.82 -3.96
C ASP A 149 10.32 9.52 -5.23
N PRO A 150 9.08 10.04 -5.20
CA PRO A 150 8.48 10.70 -6.35
C PRO A 150 9.01 12.13 -6.57
N ARG A 151 9.79 12.68 -5.64
CA ARG A 151 10.40 14.01 -5.78
C ARG A 151 11.41 14.00 -6.93
N PRO A 152 11.54 15.11 -7.68
CA PRO A 152 12.59 15.23 -8.69
C PRO A 152 13.95 14.99 -8.04
N ARG A 153 14.77 14.10 -8.61
CA ARG A 153 16.16 13.95 -8.16
C ARG A 153 16.84 15.30 -8.31
N GLN A 154 17.30 15.87 -7.21
CA GLN A 154 18.18 17.03 -7.27
C GLN A 154 19.43 16.57 -8.03
N SER A 155 19.60 17.09 -9.25
CA SER A 155 20.85 16.92 -9.99
C SER A 155 21.86 17.83 -9.31
N THR A 156 22.71 17.23 -8.48
CA THR A 156 23.99 17.81 -8.06
C THR A 156 24.92 17.95 -9.25
#